data_AF-A0A2V9CKF0-F1
#
_entry.id   AF-A0A2V9CKF0-F1
#
_cell.length_a   1.000
_cell.length_b   1.000
_cell.length_c   1.000
_cell.angle_alpha   90.00
_cell.angle_beta   90.00
_cell.angle_gamma   90.00
#
_symmetry.space_group_name_H-M   'P 1'
#
loop_
_entity.id
_entity.type
_entity.pdbx_description
1 polymer ?
#
loop_
_entity_poly.entity_id
_entity_poly.type
_entity_poly.pdbx_seq_one_letter_code
_entity_poly.pdbx_strand_id
1 'polypeptide(L)'
;MLTARSFSVFVPAANRGRLRTLRDGSAGISASLSEKMPMSNITLAFIRAQVTPPFLVFSDLARQVARVVPETWDRFSFRRFWGEGILSTDAYFVMDSYENVRLRNNFRNAEPPRTPEKPEAFIGTEIIRGSFCPQAAAMLTALFLRHSGKVLRIATDTEPSVKRDAILICYGTPDMNFKTFDIEARAGSSLCQFLFTAEGQRAFRLGGQLHSMENRGGVIYDKAMVLRLTNRQDSNRPHVVCAGLTEWGSLAAVHYLTKNWKGLHKRFDSFGQRRDFCVLLEVQCGQFENARELTSVVWWEPPSAPNPILVSSHV
;
A
#
# COMPACT_ATOMS: atom_id res chain seq x y z
N MET A 1 2.93 -42.36 19.07
CA MET A 1 2.39 -42.26 20.45
C MET A 1 3.09 -41.08 21.12
N LEU A 2 2.44 -39.90 21.14
CA LEU A 2 2.63 -38.79 22.10
C LEU A 2 1.79 -37.59 21.63
N THR A 3 0.64 -37.52 22.30
CA THR A 3 -0.39 -36.50 22.52
C THR A 3 -0.14 -35.03 22.13
N ALA A 4 -1.13 -34.51 21.39
CA ALA A 4 -1.41 -33.11 21.15
C ALA A 4 -1.86 -32.38 22.44
N ARG A 5 -1.46 -31.10 22.59
CA ARG A 5 -2.03 -30.15 23.55
C ARG A 5 -2.90 -29.12 22.81
N SER A 6 -4.14 -29.01 23.28
CA SER A 6 -5.15 -28.03 22.89
C SER A 6 -4.82 -26.65 23.46
N PHE A 7 -5.05 -25.60 22.68
CA PHE A 7 -5.22 -24.24 23.19
C PHE A 7 -6.44 -23.60 22.51
N SER A 8 -7.48 -23.39 23.31
CA SER A 8 -8.69 -22.64 22.98
C SER A 8 -8.40 -21.14 23.13
N VAL A 9 -8.74 -20.33 22.13
CA VAL A 9 -8.72 -18.87 22.24
C VAL A 9 -10.13 -18.31 22.17
N PHE A 10 -10.37 -17.47 23.17
CA PHE A 10 -11.59 -16.81 23.62
C PHE A 10 -12.08 -15.75 22.61
N VAL A 11 -13.39 -15.67 22.36
CA VAL A 11 -14.05 -14.60 21.58
C VAL A 11 -14.91 -13.78 22.53
N PRO A 12 -14.73 -12.45 22.67
CA PRO A 12 -15.71 -11.62 23.36
C PRO A 12 -16.81 -11.16 22.40
N ALA A 13 -18.04 -11.40 22.82
CA ALA A 13 -19.28 -11.06 22.15
C ALA A 13 -19.55 -9.55 22.14
N ALA A 14 -20.10 -9.09 21.01
CA ALA A 14 -20.52 -7.73 20.75
C ALA A 14 -21.71 -7.31 21.63
N ASN A 15 -21.62 -6.09 22.16
CA ASN A 15 -22.60 -5.49 23.06
C ASN A 15 -23.83 -4.98 22.28
N ARG A 16 -25.02 -5.41 22.71
CA ARG A 16 -26.33 -5.06 22.12
C ARG A 16 -26.89 -3.76 22.71
N GLY A 17 -27.50 -2.97 21.83
CA GLY A 17 -28.89 -2.50 21.98
C GLY A 17 -29.22 -1.55 23.12
N ARG A 18 -29.27 -0.26 22.81
CA ARG A 18 -29.86 0.80 23.64
C ARG A 18 -31.38 0.82 23.42
N LEU A 19 -32.15 0.43 24.42
CA LEU A 19 -33.63 0.52 24.43
C LEU A 19 -34.06 1.79 25.17
N ARG A 20 -34.92 2.57 24.51
CA ARG A 20 -35.70 3.68 25.06
C ARG A 20 -36.81 3.14 25.95
N THR A 21 -37.07 3.80 27.07
CA THR A 21 -38.37 3.77 27.75
C THR A 21 -38.74 5.17 28.22
N LEU A 22 -39.86 5.65 27.67
CA LEU A 22 -40.70 6.73 28.20
C LEU A 22 -41.43 6.23 29.45
N ARG A 23 -41.60 7.09 30.46
CA ARG A 23 -42.76 7.03 31.35
C ARG A 23 -43.03 8.37 32.02
N ASP A 24 -44.29 8.78 31.89
CA ASP A 24 -44.97 9.87 32.57
C ASP A 24 -45.08 9.67 34.09
N GLY A 25 -45.32 10.76 34.81
CA GLY A 25 -45.74 10.73 36.22
C GLY A 25 -45.89 12.12 36.83
N SER A 26 -47.14 12.60 36.88
CA SER A 26 -47.62 13.82 37.53
C SER A 26 -47.49 13.83 39.06
N ALA A 27 -47.38 15.02 39.67
CA ALA A 27 -48.30 15.56 40.69
C ALA A 27 -47.69 16.80 41.37
N GLY A 28 -48.48 17.85 41.54
CA GLY A 28 -48.09 19.09 42.20
C GLY A 28 -48.12 19.02 43.73
N ILE A 29 -47.75 20.14 44.37
CA ILE A 29 -48.36 20.72 45.58
C ILE A 29 -47.68 22.07 45.84
N SER A 30 -48.49 23.07 46.17
CA SER A 30 -48.14 24.41 46.62
C SER A 30 -47.68 24.45 48.07
N ALA A 31 -46.71 25.30 48.41
CA ALA A 31 -46.73 26.12 49.63
C ALA A 31 -45.57 27.12 49.64
N SER A 32 -45.92 28.38 49.85
CA SER A 32 -45.04 29.46 50.28
C SER A 32 -44.46 29.20 51.66
N LEU A 33 -43.20 29.54 51.90
CA LEU A 33 -42.76 30.10 53.17
C LEU A 33 -41.43 30.85 53.00
N SER A 34 -41.50 32.10 53.41
CA SER A 34 -40.42 33.06 53.57
C SER A 34 -39.42 32.54 54.60
N GLU A 35 -38.14 32.43 54.22
CA GLU A 35 -37.05 32.44 55.19
C GLU A 35 -35.80 33.11 54.61
N LYS A 36 -35.35 34.15 55.33
CA LYS A 36 -34.16 34.93 55.05
C LYS A 36 -32.93 34.05 55.25
N MET A 37 -32.07 33.93 54.24
CA MET A 37 -30.73 33.36 54.40
C MET A 37 -29.62 34.36 54.02
N PRO A 38 -28.48 34.33 54.75
CA PRO A 38 -27.47 35.37 54.73
C PRO A 38 -26.63 35.33 53.45
N MET A 39 -26.40 36.51 52.89
CA MET A 39 -25.66 36.80 51.65
C MET A 39 -24.15 36.45 51.67
N SER A 40 -23.65 35.59 52.56
CA SER A 40 -22.21 35.34 52.71
C SER A 40 -21.68 34.01 52.14
N ASN A 41 -22.53 33.08 51.71
CA ASN A 41 -22.09 31.76 51.20
C ASN A 41 -22.19 31.57 49.68
N ILE A 42 -22.88 32.46 48.96
CA ILE A 42 -23.06 32.36 47.50
C ILE A 42 -21.80 32.85 46.76
N THR A 43 -21.10 33.84 47.30
CA THR A 43 -19.83 34.35 46.74
C THR A 43 -18.68 33.34 46.87
N LEU A 44 -18.66 32.53 47.94
CA LEU A 44 -17.62 31.50 48.15
C LEU A 44 -17.85 30.24 47.29
N ALA A 45 -19.12 29.89 47.00
CA ALA A 45 -19.46 28.84 46.05
C ALA A 45 -19.20 29.24 44.58
N PHE A 46 -19.37 30.52 44.23
CA PHE A 46 -19.07 31.02 42.89
C PHE A 46 -17.56 31.12 42.62
N ILE A 47 -16.76 31.51 43.64
CA ILE A 47 -15.30 31.53 43.55
C ILE A 47 -14.71 30.10 43.53
N ARG A 48 -15.35 29.11 44.18
CA ARG A 48 -14.95 27.69 44.06
C ARG A 48 -15.38 27.02 42.74
N ALA A 49 -16.43 27.50 42.09
CA ALA A 49 -16.92 26.94 40.83
C ALA A 49 -16.13 27.44 39.59
N GLN A 50 -15.40 28.56 39.70
CA GLN A 50 -14.63 29.13 38.57
C GLN A 50 -13.13 28.79 38.57
N VAL A 51 -12.65 28.01 39.54
CA VAL A 51 -11.28 27.50 39.52
C VAL A 51 -11.32 26.02 39.13
N THR A 52 -11.74 25.73 37.89
CA THR A 52 -11.25 24.50 37.25
C THR A 52 -9.75 24.76 37.05
N PRO A 53 -8.84 24.03 37.73
CA PRO A 53 -7.43 24.34 37.65
C PRO A 53 -7.01 24.29 36.18
N PRO A 54 -6.28 25.31 35.67
CA PRO A 54 -5.91 25.40 34.24
C PRO A 54 -5.24 24.11 33.73
N PHE A 55 -4.57 23.37 34.63
CA PHE A 55 -4.01 22.05 34.38
C PHE A 55 -4.99 21.02 33.81
N LEU A 56 -6.26 20.99 34.24
CA LEU A 56 -7.24 20.02 33.72
C LEU A 56 -7.62 20.33 32.27
N VAL A 57 -7.84 21.61 31.94
CA VAL A 57 -8.11 22.06 30.57
C VAL A 57 -6.92 21.80 29.65
N PHE A 58 -5.69 22.04 30.13
CA PHE A 58 -4.47 21.70 29.39
C PHE A 58 -4.30 20.18 29.23
N SER A 59 -4.68 19.38 30.22
CA SER A 59 -4.57 17.91 30.13
C SER A 59 -5.55 17.32 29.12
N ASP A 60 -6.78 17.84 29.04
CA ASP A 60 -7.76 17.40 28.06
C ASP A 60 -7.40 17.91 26.66
N LEU A 61 -6.89 19.14 26.53
CA LEU A 61 -6.33 19.63 25.26
C LEU A 61 -5.11 18.81 24.83
N ALA A 62 -4.17 18.50 25.74
CA ALA A 62 -3.02 17.66 25.45
C ALA A 62 -3.45 16.24 25.08
N ARG A 63 -4.50 15.68 25.70
CA ARG A 63 -5.05 14.37 25.37
C ARG A 63 -5.77 14.37 24.02
N GLN A 64 -6.45 15.46 23.66
CA GLN A 64 -7.05 15.65 22.34
C GLN A 64 -5.97 15.82 21.26
N VAL A 65 -4.97 16.68 21.49
CA VAL A 65 -3.81 16.87 20.61
C VAL A 65 -3.03 15.57 20.46
N ALA A 66 -2.79 14.82 21.53
CA ALA A 66 -2.12 13.52 21.49
C ALA A 66 -2.89 12.46 20.69
N ARG A 67 -4.21 12.61 20.51
CA ARG A 67 -5.01 11.74 19.62
C ARG A 67 -5.02 12.22 18.17
N VAL A 68 -5.01 13.53 17.93
CA VAL A 68 -5.06 14.12 16.58
C VAL A 68 -3.70 14.15 15.88
N VAL A 69 -2.61 14.33 16.63
CA VAL A 69 -1.24 14.38 16.10
C VAL A 69 -0.82 13.08 15.41
N PRO A 70 -1.09 11.87 15.95
CA PRO A 70 -0.78 10.62 15.26
C PRO A 70 -1.53 10.46 13.94
N GLU A 71 -2.82 10.80 13.88
CA GLU A 71 -3.63 10.65 12.66
C GLU A 71 -3.21 11.63 11.57
N THR A 72 -2.92 12.88 11.94
CA THR A 72 -2.41 13.89 11.00
C THR A 72 -1.02 13.53 10.50
N TRP A 73 -0.14 13.04 11.37
CA TRP A 73 1.19 12.56 10.99
C TRP A 73 1.13 11.34 10.08
N ASP A 74 0.20 10.42 10.32
CA ASP A 74 0.02 9.23 9.50
C ASP A 74 -0.47 9.59 8.09
N ARG A 75 -1.44 10.50 7.98
CA ARG A 75 -1.89 11.05 6.69
C ARG A 75 -0.79 11.79 5.95
N PHE A 76 0.00 12.58 6.68
CA PHE A 76 1.15 13.29 6.11
C PHE A 76 2.18 12.30 5.56
N SER A 77 2.57 11.30 6.35
CA SER A 77 3.51 10.25 5.94
C SER A 77 2.97 9.45 4.75
N PHE A 78 1.67 9.18 4.73
CA PHE A 78 1.01 8.48 3.62
C PHE A 78 1.10 9.27 2.32
N ARG A 79 0.73 10.57 2.32
CA ARG A 79 0.87 11.46 1.16
C ARG A 79 2.33 11.56 0.71
N ARG A 80 3.25 11.67 1.66
CA ARG A 80 4.68 11.78 1.37
C ARG A 80 5.25 10.52 0.73
N PHE A 81 4.77 9.34 1.11
CA PHE A 81 5.20 8.07 0.51
C PHE A 81 4.58 7.82 -0.86
N TRP A 82 3.25 8.04 -0.99
CA TRP A 82 2.46 7.70 -2.18
C TRP A 82 2.34 8.82 -3.22
N GLY A 83 2.72 10.05 -2.88
CA GLY A 83 2.54 11.22 -3.74
C GLY A 83 1.50 12.20 -3.21
N GLU A 84 1.72 13.50 -3.45
CA GLU A 84 0.76 14.54 -3.05
C GLU A 84 -0.54 14.44 -3.87
N GLY A 85 -0.43 13.96 -5.11
CA GLY A 85 -1.57 13.72 -6.00
C GLY A 85 -2.44 12.53 -5.60
N ILE A 86 -2.14 11.81 -4.51
CA ILE A 86 -2.84 10.57 -4.16
C ILE A 86 -4.29 10.81 -3.74
N LEU A 87 -4.60 12.04 -3.34
CA LEU A 87 -5.95 12.50 -3.04
C LEU A 87 -6.65 13.07 -4.29
N SER A 88 -6.00 13.12 -5.44
CA SER A 88 -6.62 13.56 -6.69
C SER A 88 -7.41 12.42 -7.35
N THR A 89 -8.11 12.72 -8.43
CA THR A 89 -8.76 11.72 -9.30
C THR A 89 -7.77 10.97 -10.20
N ASP A 90 -6.52 11.45 -10.28
CA ASP A 90 -5.47 10.91 -11.14
C ASP A 90 -4.59 9.90 -10.38
N ALA A 91 -5.21 8.95 -9.69
CA ALA A 91 -4.53 7.87 -8.97
C ALA A 91 -5.23 6.53 -9.24
N TYR A 92 -4.46 5.57 -9.74
CA TYR A 92 -5.00 4.34 -10.31
C TYR A 92 -4.31 3.09 -9.75
N PHE A 93 -5.12 2.09 -9.44
CA PHE A 93 -4.72 0.70 -9.34
C PHE A 93 -4.72 0.12 -10.75
N VAL A 94 -3.53 -0.14 -11.30
CA VAL A 94 -3.39 -0.60 -12.69
C VAL A 94 -3.17 -2.11 -12.68
N MET A 95 -4.13 -2.82 -13.25
CA MET A 95 -4.03 -4.25 -13.49
C MET A 95 -3.91 -4.53 -14.98
N ASP A 96 -3.48 -5.74 -15.30
CA ASP A 96 -3.40 -6.20 -16.68
C ASP A 96 -4.79 -6.39 -17.32
N SER A 97 -4.86 -6.09 -18.62
CA SER A 97 -5.93 -6.51 -19.52
C SER A 97 -5.80 -8.01 -19.84
N TYR A 98 -6.65 -8.82 -19.20
CA TYR A 98 -6.75 -10.28 -19.41
C TYR A 98 -6.76 -10.72 -20.89
N GLU A 99 -7.21 -9.87 -21.82
CA GLU A 99 -7.25 -10.15 -23.27
C GLU A 99 -5.87 -10.15 -23.93
N ASN A 100 -4.93 -9.33 -23.43
CA ASN A 100 -3.59 -9.18 -24.02
C ASN A 100 -2.64 -10.32 -23.64
N VAL A 101 -2.83 -10.95 -22.49
CA VAL A 101 -2.08 -12.13 -22.04
C VAL A 101 -2.18 -13.28 -23.04
N ARG A 102 -3.41 -13.53 -23.54
CA ARG A 102 -3.67 -14.61 -24.50
C ARG A 102 -2.98 -14.36 -25.83
N LEU A 103 -3.02 -13.13 -26.33
CA LEU A 103 -2.37 -12.76 -27.58
C LEU A 103 -0.84 -12.84 -27.45
N ARG A 104 -0.27 -12.36 -26.34
CA ARG A 104 1.19 -12.35 -26.14
C ARG A 104 1.78 -13.75 -25.93
N ASN A 105 1.07 -14.64 -25.22
CA ASN A 105 1.48 -16.04 -25.13
C ASN A 105 1.51 -16.71 -26.51
N ASN A 106 0.56 -16.38 -27.40
CA ASN A 106 0.56 -16.90 -28.77
C ASN A 106 1.72 -16.34 -29.62
N PHE A 107 2.14 -15.08 -29.42
CA PHE A 107 3.27 -14.50 -30.15
C PHE A 107 4.64 -14.95 -29.63
N ARG A 108 4.78 -15.20 -28.32
CA ARG A 108 6.03 -15.69 -27.74
C ARG A 108 6.26 -17.19 -27.96
N ASN A 109 5.19 -17.98 -28.07
CA ASN A 109 5.28 -19.41 -28.35
C ASN A 109 5.35 -19.75 -29.86
N ALA A 110 5.46 -18.74 -30.73
CA ALA A 110 5.51 -18.93 -32.18
C ALA A 110 6.90 -19.35 -32.71
N GLU A 111 7.94 -19.38 -31.87
CA GLU A 111 9.21 -20.05 -32.20
C GLU A 111 9.21 -21.46 -31.59
N PRO A 112 9.16 -22.53 -32.41
CA PRO A 112 9.26 -23.89 -31.89
C PRO A 112 10.70 -24.18 -31.43
N PRO A 113 10.92 -24.72 -30.21
CA PRO A 113 12.22 -25.25 -29.85
C PRO A 113 12.54 -26.45 -30.74
N ARG A 114 13.58 -26.33 -31.57
CA ARG A 114 14.12 -27.42 -32.37
C ARG A 114 15.04 -28.30 -31.52
N THR A 115 14.48 -29.03 -30.56
CA THR A 115 15.15 -30.20 -29.95
C THR A 115 14.15 -31.03 -29.13
N PRO A 116 14.07 -32.36 -29.34
CA PRO A 116 13.30 -33.24 -28.48
C PRO A 116 14.20 -33.66 -27.31
N GLU A 117 14.31 -32.83 -26.28
CA GLU A 117 14.94 -33.21 -25.01
C GLU A 117 13.89 -33.37 -23.91
N LYS A 118 14.21 -34.26 -22.97
CA LYS A 118 13.36 -34.90 -21.96
C LYS A 118 12.30 -33.98 -21.32
N PRO A 119 11.14 -34.54 -20.90
CA PRO A 119 10.17 -33.81 -20.09
C PRO A 119 10.73 -33.62 -18.68
N GLU A 120 11.70 -32.71 -18.53
CA GLU A 120 11.92 -32.07 -17.24
C GLU A 120 10.63 -31.32 -16.92
N ALA A 121 10.11 -31.57 -15.73
CA ALA A 121 8.85 -31.03 -15.23
C ALA A 121 8.75 -29.56 -15.60
N PHE A 122 7.87 -29.26 -16.55
CA PHE A 122 7.56 -27.92 -17.01
C PHE A 122 7.23 -27.08 -15.76
N ILE A 123 8.19 -26.29 -15.28
CA ILE A 123 7.99 -25.21 -14.30
C ILE A 123 7.22 -24.13 -15.05
N GLY A 124 5.95 -24.42 -15.35
CA GLY A 124 5.17 -23.73 -16.37
C GLY A 124 3.71 -24.16 -16.42
N THR A 125 3.30 -25.17 -15.64
CA THR A 125 1.90 -25.24 -15.20
C THR A 125 1.70 -24.18 -14.12
N GLU A 126 1.63 -22.94 -14.57
CA GLU A 126 1.20 -21.79 -13.80
C GLU A 126 -0.13 -22.19 -13.15
N ILE A 127 -0.11 -22.52 -11.85
CA ILE A 127 -1.35 -22.64 -11.08
C ILE A 127 -1.82 -21.21 -10.92
N ILE A 128 -2.40 -20.63 -11.98
CA ILE A 128 -3.15 -19.37 -11.91
C ILE A 128 -4.46 -19.77 -11.24
N ARG A 129 -4.57 -19.56 -9.92
CA ARG A 129 -5.84 -19.76 -9.22
C ARG A 129 -6.86 -18.68 -9.58
N GLY A 130 -6.42 -17.61 -10.27
CA GLY A 130 -7.29 -16.52 -10.74
C GLY A 130 -7.80 -15.61 -9.62
N SER A 131 -7.40 -15.86 -8.37
CA SER A 131 -7.81 -15.09 -7.20
C SER A 131 -6.88 -13.93 -6.86
N PHE A 132 -5.72 -13.82 -7.53
CA PHE A 132 -4.72 -12.79 -7.23
C PHE A 132 -5.26 -11.37 -7.39
N CYS A 133 -5.79 -11.01 -8.57
CA CYS A 133 -6.19 -9.63 -8.86
C CYS A 133 -7.24 -9.10 -7.86
N PRO A 134 -8.32 -9.85 -7.53
CA PRO A 134 -9.27 -9.41 -6.50
C PRO A 134 -8.65 -9.27 -5.11
N GLN A 135 -7.77 -10.18 -4.68
CA GLN A 135 -7.13 -10.13 -3.36
C GLN A 135 -6.16 -8.94 -3.25
N ALA A 136 -5.35 -8.71 -4.28
CA ALA A 136 -4.46 -7.55 -4.37
C ALA A 136 -5.25 -6.24 -4.32
N ALA A 137 -6.31 -6.13 -5.13
CA ALA A 137 -7.20 -4.97 -5.13
C ALA A 137 -7.85 -4.74 -3.77
N ALA A 138 -8.30 -5.79 -3.08
CA ALA A 138 -8.89 -5.69 -1.75
C ALA A 138 -7.88 -5.16 -0.71
N MET A 139 -6.64 -5.69 -0.69
CA MET A 139 -5.59 -5.23 0.24
C MET A 139 -5.23 -3.76 0.00
N LEU A 140 -5.03 -3.36 -1.26
CA LEU A 140 -4.75 -1.98 -1.62
C LEU A 140 -5.93 -1.08 -1.27
N THR A 141 -7.16 -1.46 -1.62
CA THR A 141 -8.37 -0.69 -1.28
C THR A 141 -8.50 -0.48 0.23
N ALA A 142 -8.28 -1.53 1.03
CA ALA A 142 -8.32 -1.44 2.48
C ALA A 142 -7.24 -0.48 3.03
N LEU A 143 -6.02 -0.54 2.51
CA LEU A 143 -4.94 0.38 2.87
C LEU A 143 -5.34 1.83 2.59
N PHE A 144 -5.82 2.10 1.37
CA PHE A 144 -6.15 3.44 0.92
C PHE A 144 -7.37 4.01 1.66
N LEU A 145 -8.42 3.24 1.88
CA LEU A 145 -9.55 3.65 2.71
C LEU A 145 -9.11 4.01 4.12
N ARG A 146 -8.25 3.20 4.74
CA ARG A 146 -7.76 3.43 6.10
C ARG A 146 -7.01 4.75 6.26
N HIS A 147 -6.12 5.07 5.30
CA HIS A 147 -5.20 6.21 5.46
C HIS A 147 -5.66 7.48 4.72
N SER A 148 -6.39 7.35 3.62
CA SER A 148 -6.83 8.49 2.81
C SER A 148 -8.35 8.72 2.84
N GLY A 149 -9.13 7.73 3.28
CA GLY A 149 -10.59 7.76 3.17
C GLY A 149 -11.11 7.67 1.73
N LYS A 150 -10.24 7.31 0.77
CA LYS A 150 -10.57 7.23 -0.66
C LYS A 150 -10.38 5.83 -1.20
N VAL A 151 -11.26 5.46 -2.12
CA VAL A 151 -11.11 4.30 -3.00
C VAL A 151 -10.48 4.79 -4.29
N LEU A 152 -9.36 4.19 -4.69
CA LEU A 152 -8.74 4.48 -5.98
C LEU A 152 -9.44 3.70 -7.09
N ARG A 153 -9.45 4.27 -8.30
CA ARG A 153 -10.01 3.61 -9.47
C ARG A 153 -9.11 2.45 -9.87
N ILE A 154 -9.70 1.29 -10.11
CA ILE A 154 -9.04 0.17 -10.78
C ILE A 154 -9.18 0.42 -12.29
N ALA A 155 -8.06 0.34 -13.00
CA ALA A 155 -7.99 0.51 -14.44
C ALA A 155 -7.16 -0.61 -15.06
N THR A 156 -7.48 -0.99 -16.29
CA THR A 156 -6.58 -1.85 -17.08
C THR A 156 -5.41 -1.04 -17.64
N ASP A 157 -4.31 -1.72 -17.96
CA ASP A 157 -3.12 -1.13 -18.55
C ASP A 157 -3.34 -0.54 -19.97
N THR A 158 -4.41 -0.97 -20.64
CA THR A 158 -4.85 -0.45 -21.95
C THR A 158 -5.80 0.74 -21.86
N GLU A 159 -6.30 1.09 -20.68
CA GLU A 159 -7.26 2.18 -20.56
C GLU A 159 -6.64 3.52 -20.97
N PRO A 160 -7.22 4.22 -21.97
CA PRO A 160 -6.67 5.49 -22.46
C PRO A 160 -6.77 6.61 -21.41
N SER A 161 -7.68 6.47 -20.44
CA SER A 161 -7.80 7.40 -19.31
C SER A 161 -6.63 7.36 -18.33
N VAL A 162 -5.78 6.32 -18.39
CA VAL A 162 -4.61 6.20 -17.53
C VAL A 162 -3.49 7.09 -18.09
N LYS A 163 -3.52 8.35 -17.66
CA LYS A 163 -2.52 9.35 -18.03
C LYS A 163 -1.14 8.97 -17.49
N ARG A 164 -0.09 9.38 -18.20
CA ARG A 164 1.31 9.11 -17.81
C ARG A 164 1.77 9.97 -16.62
N ASP A 165 1.15 11.12 -16.42
CA ASP A 165 1.37 12.05 -15.32
C ASP A 165 0.49 11.71 -14.10
N ALA A 166 -0.19 10.56 -14.08
CA ALA A 166 -0.96 10.09 -12.93
C ALA A 166 -0.09 9.31 -11.94
N ILE A 167 -0.62 9.09 -10.73
CA ILE A 167 -0.07 8.09 -9.80
C ILE A 167 -0.53 6.72 -10.24
N LEU A 168 0.42 5.84 -10.54
CA LEU A 168 0.15 4.49 -11.01
C LEU A 168 0.65 3.49 -9.97
N ILE A 169 -0.24 2.60 -9.52
CA ILE A 169 0.11 1.48 -8.66
C ILE A 169 -0.19 0.21 -9.47
N CYS A 170 0.81 -0.24 -10.19
CA CYS A 170 0.75 -1.41 -11.05
C CYS A 170 0.96 -2.67 -10.22
N TYR A 171 0.14 -3.70 -10.44
CA TYR A 171 0.36 -5.01 -9.85
C TYR A 171 0.06 -6.15 -10.81
N GLY A 172 0.78 -7.25 -10.64
CA GLY A 172 0.69 -8.44 -11.50
C GLY A 172 2.06 -8.90 -11.96
N THR A 173 2.09 -9.95 -12.78
CA THR A 173 3.34 -10.42 -13.36
C THR A 173 3.91 -9.35 -14.31
N PRO A 174 5.24 -9.21 -14.36
CA PRO A 174 5.90 -8.09 -15.01
C PRO A 174 5.65 -7.99 -16.51
N ASP A 175 5.47 -9.14 -17.15
CA ASP A 175 5.23 -9.28 -18.58
C ASP A 175 3.76 -9.16 -18.96
N MET A 176 2.86 -9.01 -17.99
CA MET A 176 1.43 -8.90 -18.25
C MET A 176 0.93 -7.45 -18.17
N ASN A 177 1.63 -6.53 -17.51
CA ASN A 177 1.21 -5.13 -17.43
C ASN A 177 2.09 -4.23 -18.31
N PHE A 178 1.54 -3.68 -19.40
CA PHE A 178 2.26 -2.77 -20.31
C PHE A 178 2.80 -1.52 -19.59
N LYS A 179 2.08 -1.01 -18.57
CA LYS A 179 2.57 0.14 -17.80
C LYS A 179 3.77 -0.24 -16.93
N THR A 180 3.81 -1.47 -16.39
CA THR A 180 4.99 -1.97 -15.69
C THR A 180 6.22 -1.97 -16.59
N PHE A 181 6.07 -2.40 -17.85
CA PHE A 181 7.14 -2.38 -18.84
C PHE A 181 7.58 -0.94 -19.20
N ASP A 182 6.63 -0.03 -19.42
CA ASP A 182 6.93 1.39 -19.66
C ASP A 182 7.69 2.03 -18.49
N ILE A 183 7.34 1.65 -17.27
CA ILE A 183 7.96 2.13 -16.02
C ILE A 183 9.40 1.59 -15.90
N GLU A 184 9.60 0.29 -16.16
CA GLU A 184 10.92 -0.36 -16.18
C GLU A 184 11.85 0.28 -17.21
N ALA A 185 11.39 0.43 -18.46
CA ALA A 185 12.17 1.00 -19.55
C ALA A 185 12.67 2.42 -19.21
N ARG A 186 11.90 3.19 -18.44
CA ARG A 186 12.27 4.53 -17.98
C ARG A 186 13.22 4.53 -16.79
N ALA A 187 13.10 3.56 -15.88
CA ALA A 187 13.96 3.44 -14.70
C ALA A 187 15.45 3.43 -15.07
N GLY A 188 15.74 3.06 -16.32
CA GLY A 188 17.09 2.76 -16.76
C GLY A 188 17.48 1.41 -16.20
N SER A 189 18.20 0.65 -17.00
CA SER A 189 18.70 -0.69 -16.70
C SER A 189 19.39 -0.87 -15.32
N SER A 190 19.66 0.20 -14.57
CA SER A 190 20.39 0.22 -13.30
C SER A 190 19.58 -0.22 -12.09
N LEU A 191 18.27 0.06 -12.04
CA LEU A 191 17.45 -0.28 -10.86
C LEU A 191 16.92 -1.69 -10.90
N CYS A 192 16.20 -2.06 -11.95
CA CYS A 192 15.64 -3.39 -12.09
C CYS A 192 15.35 -3.68 -13.56
N GLN A 193 15.50 -4.94 -13.97
CA GLN A 193 15.04 -5.40 -15.28
C GLN A 193 14.17 -6.64 -15.17
N PHE A 194 13.16 -6.71 -16.05
CA PHE A 194 12.31 -7.87 -16.28
C PHE A 194 12.82 -8.62 -17.50
N LEU A 195 13.27 -9.86 -17.30
CA LEU A 195 13.83 -10.66 -18.41
C LEU A 195 13.44 -12.13 -18.33
N PHE A 196 13.81 -12.86 -19.37
CA PHE A 196 13.72 -14.31 -19.43
C PHE A 196 15.14 -14.89 -19.39
N THR A 197 15.34 -15.98 -18.66
CA THR A 197 16.60 -16.73 -18.67
C THR A 197 16.80 -17.42 -20.02
N ALA A 198 17.98 -18.00 -20.25
CA ALA A 198 18.24 -18.77 -21.48
C ALA A 198 17.28 -19.96 -21.63
N GLU A 199 16.79 -20.50 -20.51
CA GLU A 199 15.82 -21.59 -20.40
C GLU A 199 14.37 -21.10 -20.51
N GLY A 200 14.14 -19.82 -20.81
CA GLY A 200 12.80 -19.25 -20.96
C GLY A 200 12.06 -19.01 -19.64
N GLN A 201 12.74 -19.05 -18.49
CA GLN A 201 12.12 -18.75 -17.20
C GLN A 201 12.06 -17.24 -16.96
N ARG A 202 10.97 -16.74 -16.37
CA ARG A 202 10.91 -15.34 -15.93
C ARG A 202 11.96 -15.09 -14.84
N ALA A 203 12.61 -13.93 -14.89
CA ALA A 203 13.58 -13.51 -13.90
C ALA A 203 13.63 -11.99 -13.72
N PHE A 204 14.13 -11.57 -12.56
CA PHE A 204 14.47 -10.19 -12.26
C PHE A 204 15.97 -10.00 -12.24
N ARG A 205 16.47 -8.94 -12.87
CA ARG A 205 17.85 -8.49 -12.66
C ARG A 205 17.86 -7.28 -11.74
N LEU A 206 18.51 -7.41 -10.59
CA LEU A 206 18.64 -6.36 -9.58
C LEU A 206 20.10 -6.26 -9.16
N GLY A 207 20.71 -5.07 -9.26
CA GLY A 207 22.12 -4.89 -8.93
C GLY A 207 23.09 -5.79 -9.72
N GLY A 208 22.72 -6.13 -10.97
CA GLY A 208 23.48 -7.04 -11.83
C GLY A 208 23.29 -8.53 -11.56
N GLN A 209 22.61 -8.90 -10.46
CA GLN A 209 22.30 -10.29 -10.13
C GLN A 209 20.96 -10.71 -10.71
N LEU A 210 20.87 -11.95 -11.19
CA LEU A 210 19.67 -12.53 -11.76
C LEU A 210 18.94 -13.36 -10.71
N HIS A 211 17.62 -13.20 -10.62
CA HIS A 211 16.76 -13.87 -9.66
C HIS A 211 15.57 -14.50 -10.38
N SER A 212 15.56 -15.82 -10.49
CA SER A 212 14.45 -16.63 -11.01
C SER A 212 13.77 -17.42 -9.89
N MET A 213 12.75 -18.18 -10.23
CA MET A 213 12.16 -19.14 -9.29
C MET A 213 13.16 -20.23 -8.93
N GLU A 214 13.10 -20.69 -7.68
CA GLU A 214 14.01 -21.73 -7.16
C GLU A 214 13.21 -22.90 -6.59
N ASN A 215 13.62 -24.13 -6.90
CA ASN A 215 13.13 -25.32 -6.23
C ASN A 215 14.19 -25.81 -5.23
N ARG A 216 13.90 -25.66 -3.93
CA ARG A 216 14.79 -26.09 -2.85
C ARG A 216 14.13 -27.23 -2.08
N GLY A 217 14.56 -28.45 -2.37
CA GLY A 217 14.06 -29.65 -1.69
C GLY A 217 12.57 -29.92 -1.91
N GLY A 218 12.05 -29.66 -3.12
CA GLY A 218 10.64 -29.83 -3.45
C GLY A 218 9.76 -28.63 -3.09
N VAL A 219 10.32 -27.61 -2.45
CA VAL A 219 9.64 -26.36 -2.14
C VAL A 219 9.98 -25.32 -3.21
N ILE A 220 8.93 -24.80 -3.86
CA ILE A 220 9.06 -23.75 -4.88
C ILE A 220 9.03 -22.38 -4.22
N TYR A 221 10.05 -21.59 -4.51
CA TYR A 221 10.18 -20.20 -4.08
C TYR A 221 10.04 -19.28 -5.29
N ASP A 222 9.04 -18.41 -5.21
CA ASP A 222 8.85 -17.32 -6.15
C ASP A 222 9.67 -16.10 -5.70
N LYS A 223 9.97 -15.24 -6.67
CA LYS A 223 10.59 -13.95 -6.45
C LYS A 223 9.55 -12.87 -6.73
N ALA A 224 9.61 -11.80 -5.96
CA ALA A 224 8.75 -10.65 -6.14
C ALA A 224 9.50 -9.35 -5.94
N MET A 225 8.95 -8.25 -6.43
CA MET A 225 9.51 -6.94 -6.23
C MET A 225 8.47 -5.91 -5.85
N VAL A 226 8.93 -4.94 -5.08
CA VAL A 226 8.26 -3.67 -4.85
C VAL A 226 9.18 -2.57 -5.35
N LEU A 227 8.80 -1.94 -6.44
CA LEU A 227 9.53 -0.86 -7.09
C LEU A 227 8.73 0.43 -6.92
N ARG A 228 9.38 1.50 -6.49
CA ARG A 228 8.82 2.86 -6.54
C ARG A 228 9.79 3.75 -7.30
N LEU A 229 9.25 4.46 -8.28
CA LEU A 229 9.98 5.36 -9.15
C LEU A 229 9.35 6.75 -9.15
N THR A 230 10.18 7.75 -9.28
CA THR A 230 9.76 9.13 -9.46
C THR A 230 9.24 9.28 -10.88
N ASN A 231 8.03 9.83 -11.01
CA ASN A 231 7.48 10.09 -12.33
C ASN A 231 8.18 11.32 -12.91
N ARG A 232 8.91 11.12 -14.00
CA ARG A 232 9.64 12.20 -14.70
C ARG A 232 8.75 13.32 -15.22
N GLN A 233 7.45 13.09 -15.38
CA GLN A 233 6.50 14.11 -15.79
C GLN A 233 5.98 14.94 -14.61
N ASP A 234 5.88 14.33 -13.42
CA ASP A 234 5.50 15.00 -12.18
C ASP A 234 6.08 14.25 -10.98
N SER A 235 7.14 14.81 -10.38
CA SER A 235 7.85 14.20 -9.25
C SER A 235 6.96 13.98 -8.01
N ASN A 236 5.83 14.67 -7.92
CA ASN A 236 4.87 14.50 -6.84
C ASN A 236 3.95 13.30 -7.04
N ARG A 237 3.97 12.65 -8.21
CA ARG A 237 3.07 11.56 -8.60
C ARG A 237 3.84 10.29 -8.96
N PRO A 238 4.41 9.56 -7.98
CA PRO A 238 5.29 8.44 -8.24
C PRO A 238 4.56 7.27 -8.91
N HIS A 239 5.34 6.40 -9.55
CA HIS A 239 4.88 5.11 -10.03
C HIS A 239 5.33 4.03 -9.06
N VAL A 240 4.43 3.10 -8.74
CA VAL A 240 4.67 1.96 -7.87
C VAL A 240 4.35 0.68 -8.63
N VAL A 241 5.23 -0.29 -8.57
CA VAL A 241 5.08 -1.59 -9.21
C VAL A 241 5.23 -2.69 -8.16
N CYS A 242 4.23 -3.56 -8.06
CA CYS A 242 4.24 -4.78 -7.27
C CYS A 242 4.18 -5.98 -8.22
N ALA A 243 5.33 -6.61 -8.50
CA ALA A 243 5.41 -7.66 -9.50
C ALA A 243 6.05 -8.94 -8.97
N GLY A 244 5.50 -10.11 -9.30
CA GLY A 244 6.11 -11.41 -9.05
C GLY A 244 6.36 -12.18 -10.34
N LEU A 245 7.21 -13.21 -10.29
CA LEU A 245 7.38 -14.11 -11.44
C LEU A 245 6.14 -14.97 -11.66
N THR A 246 5.35 -15.20 -10.60
CA THR A 246 4.01 -15.80 -10.64
C THR A 246 2.97 -14.95 -9.90
N GLU A 247 1.74 -15.45 -9.82
CA GLU A 247 0.67 -14.84 -9.02
C GLU A 247 1.00 -14.77 -7.52
N TRP A 248 1.75 -15.75 -6.99
CA TRP A 248 2.10 -15.80 -5.57
C TRP A 248 3.09 -14.70 -5.19
N GLY A 249 4.11 -14.48 -6.02
CA GLY A 249 5.04 -13.37 -5.88
C GLY A 249 4.33 -12.03 -6.01
N SER A 250 3.42 -11.89 -6.98
CA SER A 250 2.68 -10.64 -7.19
C SER A 250 1.83 -10.30 -5.97
N LEU A 251 1.14 -11.31 -5.40
CA LEU A 251 0.36 -11.15 -4.18
C LEU A 251 1.24 -10.81 -2.97
N ALA A 252 2.39 -11.47 -2.85
CA ALA A 252 3.37 -11.23 -1.80
C ALA A 252 3.93 -9.80 -1.85
N ALA A 253 4.21 -9.26 -3.04
CA ALA A 253 4.66 -7.87 -3.20
C ALA A 253 3.60 -6.88 -2.71
N VAL A 254 2.33 -7.06 -3.10
CA VAL A 254 1.23 -6.19 -2.65
C VAL A 254 1.05 -6.29 -1.14
N HIS A 255 1.01 -7.51 -0.60
CA HIS A 255 0.89 -7.72 0.84
C HIS A 255 2.06 -7.09 1.61
N TYR A 256 3.30 -7.30 1.16
CA TYR A 256 4.49 -6.70 1.75
C TYR A 256 4.42 -5.17 1.73
N LEU A 257 4.06 -4.56 0.60
CA LEU A 257 3.92 -3.11 0.48
C LEU A 257 2.86 -2.56 1.44
N THR A 258 1.68 -3.18 1.50
CA THR A 258 0.59 -2.71 2.37
C THR A 258 0.95 -2.78 3.86
N LYS A 259 1.75 -3.76 4.29
CA LYS A 259 2.22 -3.86 5.68
C LYS A 259 3.44 -2.98 5.98
N ASN A 260 4.36 -2.82 5.02
CA ASN A 260 5.68 -2.25 5.28
C ASN A 260 5.89 -0.83 4.73
N TRP A 261 4.89 -0.21 4.08
CA TRP A 261 5.05 1.12 3.46
C TRP A 261 5.64 2.19 4.41
N LYS A 262 5.28 2.17 5.71
CA LYS A 262 5.86 3.09 6.71
C LYS A 262 7.36 2.86 6.94
N GLY A 263 7.76 1.60 6.99
CA GLY A 263 9.16 1.20 7.11
C GLY A 263 9.95 1.60 5.86
N LEU A 264 9.36 1.35 4.68
CA LEU A 264 9.92 1.78 3.39
C LEU A 264 10.05 3.31 3.31
N HIS A 265 9.02 4.04 3.73
CA HIS A 265 9.04 5.50 3.83
C HIS A 265 10.19 5.98 4.72
N LYS A 266 10.31 5.44 5.94
CA LYS A 266 11.39 5.82 6.86
C LYS A 266 12.77 5.50 6.28
N ARG A 267 12.92 4.34 5.62
CA ARG A 267 14.19 3.84 5.07
C ARG A 267 14.64 4.60 3.82
N PHE A 268 13.72 4.98 2.94
CA PHE A 268 14.06 5.50 1.62
C PHE A 268 13.71 6.99 1.40
N ASP A 269 12.83 7.60 2.22
CA ASP A 269 12.45 9.03 2.09
C ASP A 269 13.07 9.93 3.18
N SER A 270 14.13 9.46 3.83
CA SER A 270 14.77 10.16 4.94
C SER A 270 15.39 11.50 4.47
N PHE A 271 15.27 12.54 5.30
CA PHE A 271 15.84 13.89 5.09
C PHE A 271 15.23 14.71 3.94
N GLY A 272 13.91 14.69 3.79
CA GLY A 272 13.28 15.62 2.85
C GLY A 272 13.20 15.11 1.41
N GLN A 273 14.06 14.17 1.02
CA GLN A 273 14.21 13.71 -0.35
C GLN A 273 13.55 12.34 -0.58
N ARG A 274 12.65 12.28 -1.56
CA ARG A 274 12.08 11.02 -2.04
C ARG A 274 13.11 10.29 -2.89
N ARG A 275 13.30 8.99 -2.65
CA ARG A 275 14.23 8.18 -3.43
C ARG A 275 13.52 7.06 -4.16
N ASP A 276 14.04 6.75 -5.33
CA ASP A 276 13.63 5.62 -6.11
C ASP A 276 14.23 4.37 -5.50
N PHE A 277 13.43 3.31 -5.37
CA PHE A 277 13.88 2.08 -4.75
C PHE A 277 13.26 0.85 -5.39
N CYS A 278 13.97 -0.26 -5.34
CA CYS A 278 13.48 -1.59 -5.64
C CYS A 278 13.80 -2.51 -4.46
N VAL A 279 12.79 -3.20 -3.95
CA VAL A 279 12.94 -4.25 -2.93
C VAL A 279 12.67 -5.59 -3.59
N LEU A 280 13.62 -6.51 -3.52
CA LEU A 280 13.43 -7.90 -3.95
C LEU A 280 12.99 -8.74 -2.76
N LEU A 281 11.97 -9.53 -2.99
CA LEU A 281 11.36 -10.44 -2.04
C LEU A 281 11.50 -11.87 -2.54
N GLU A 282 11.57 -12.78 -1.59
CA GLU A 282 11.40 -14.20 -1.80
C GLU A 282 10.19 -14.70 -1.03
N VAL A 283 9.43 -15.60 -1.64
CA VAL A 283 8.24 -16.16 -1.03
C VAL A 283 8.09 -17.63 -1.42
N GLN A 284 7.73 -18.47 -0.47
CA GLN A 284 7.31 -19.83 -0.77
C GLN A 284 5.93 -19.79 -1.43
N CYS A 285 5.75 -20.47 -2.58
CA CYS A 285 4.46 -20.51 -3.27
C CYS A 285 3.35 -20.99 -2.32
N GLY A 286 2.21 -20.27 -2.32
CA GLY A 286 1.11 -20.51 -1.38
C GLY A 286 1.23 -19.81 -0.02
N GLN A 287 2.36 -19.19 0.31
CA GLN A 287 2.61 -18.53 1.60
C GLN A 287 2.97 -17.04 1.45
N PHE A 288 2.13 -16.27 0.73
CA PHE A 288 2.40 -14.86 0.41
C PHE A 288 2.61 -13.95 1.63
N GLU A 289 2.08 -14.34 2.79
CA GLU A 289 2.22 -13.58 4.03
C GLU A 289 3.65 -13.65 4.62
N ASN A 290 4.40 -14.70 4.29
CA ASN A 290 5.73 -15.00 4.82
C ASN A 290 6.86 -14.50 3.91
N ALA A 291 6.57 -13.55 3.02
CA ALA A 291 7.57 -12.97 2.13
C ALA A 291 8.73 -12.36 2.90
N ARG A 292 9.96 -12.63 2.44
CA ARG A 292 11.20 -12.14 3.04
C ARG A 292 11.91 -11.22 2.08
N GLU A 293 12.41 -10.09 2.58
CA GLU A 293 13.29 -9.23 1.79
C GLU A 293 14.65 -9.91 1.61
N LEU A 294 15.06 -10.10 0.36
CA LEU A 294 16.38 -10.61 0.01
C LEU A 294 17.41 -9.48 -0.09
N THR A 295 17.03 -8.42 -0.80
CA THR A 295 17.89 -7.25 -1.02
C THR A 295 17.04 -6.05 -1.41
N SER A 296 17.62 -4.86 -1.30
CA SER A 296 17.02 -3.65 -1.84
C SER A 296 18.08 -2.73 -2.46
N VAL A 297 17.70 -2.07 -3.54
CA VAL A 297 18.53 -1.10 -4.26
C VAL A 297 17.83 0.25 -4.20
N VAL A 298 18.61 1.30 -4.02
CA VAL A 298 18.15 2.69 -4.01
C VAL A 298 18.85 3.43 -5.12
N TRP A 299 18.11 4.25 -5.86
CA TRP A 299 18.66 5.11 -6.88
C TRP A 299 18.39 6.57 -6.53
N TRP A 300 19.40 7.38 -6.83
CA TRP A 300 19.31 8.82 -6.77
C TRP A 300 19.09 9.28 -8.21
N GLU A 301 17.90 9.79 -8.53
CA GLU A 301 17.83 10.60 -9.75
C GLU A 301 18.82 11.76 -9.56
N PRO A 302 19.77 11.97 -10.48
CA PRO A 302 20.56 13.19 -10.46
C PRO A 302 19.57 14.35 -10.49
N PRO A 303 19.80 15.42 -9.69
CA PRO A 303 18.89 16.56 -9.68
C PRO A 303 18.64 16.99 -11.13
N SER A 304 17.37 17.02 -11.52
CA SER A 304 16.98 17.45 -12.85
C SER A 304 17.68 18.78 -13.13
N ALA A 305 18.45 18.83 -14.21
CA ALA A 305 19.04 20.07 -14.65
C ALA A 305 17.91 21.12 -14.69
N PRO A 306 18.13 22.34 -14.14
CA PRO A 306 17.11 23.36 -14.14
C PRO A 306 16.57 23.49 -15.56
N ASN A 307 15.24 23.47 -15.70
CA ASN A 307 14.57 23.59 -17.00
C ASN A 307 15.30 24.68 -17.79
N PRO A 308 15.79 24.40 -19.01
CA PRO A 308 16.38 25.45 -19.81
C PRO A 308 15.34 26.55 -19.91
N ILE A 309 15.69 27.73 -19.38
CA ILE A 309 14.87 28.92 -19.55
C ILE A 309 14.75 29.06 -21.05
N LEU A 310 13.55 28.78 -21.58
CA LEU A 310 13.20 29.07 -22.95
C LEU A 310 13.26 30.58 -23.07
N VAL A 311 14.44 31.10 -23.40
CA VAL A 311 14.60 32.48 -23.83
C VAL A 311 13.87 32.56 -25.16
N SER A 312 12.63 33.03 -25.11
CA SER A 312 11.86 33.40 -26.30
C SER A 312 12.62 34.54 -26.98
N SER A 313 13.44 34.21 -27.96
CA SER A 313 13.96 35.19 -28.90
C SER A 313 12.85 35.48 -29.91
N HIS A 314 11.98 36.42 -29.58
CA HIS A 314 11.24 37.16 -30.60
C HIS A 314 12.24 38.00 -31.38
N VAL A 315 12.50 37.62 -32.62
CA VAL A 315 13.05 38.46 -33.69
C VAL A 315 11.99 38.51 -34.79
#